data_AF-A0A948SDG7-F1
#
_entry.id   AF-A0A948SDG7-F1
#
_cell.length_a   1.000
_cell.length_b   1.000
_cell.length_c   1.000
_cell.angle_alpha   90.00
_cell.angle_beta   90.00
_cell.angle_gamma   90.00
#
_symmetry.space_group_name_H-M   'P 1'
#
loop_
_entity.id
_entity.type
_entity.pdbx_description
1 polymer ?
#
loop_
_entity_poly.entity_id
_entity_poly.type
_entity_poly.pdbx_seq_one_letter_code
_entity_poly.pdbx_strand_id
1 'polypeptide(L)'
;MSDLAAPAVTADLLNADFFTLLGLPRSFNLDQAVLDARFRELQREVHPDRFAASDDAARRASMMLATQINEGYQTLRSPLKRATYMLSLAGVDIGAESNTAMSPAFLMLQMEWR
;
A
#
# COMPACT_ATOMS: atom_id res chain seq x y z
N MET A 1 -4.84 -18.94 22.99
CA MET A 1 -4.72 -19.66 21.71
C MET A 1 -4.60 -18.59 20.63
N SER A 2 -3.54 -17.77 20.57
CA SER A 2 -2.11 -18.11 20.48
C SER A 2 -1.86 -19.15 19.41
N ASP A 3 -2.28 -18.85 18.19
CA ASP A 3 -1.75 -19.52 17.02
C ASP A 3 -0.71 -18.59 16.41
N LEU A 4 0.56 -18.85 16.73
CA LEU A 4 1.70 -18.34 15.98
C LEU A 4 1.63 -19.00 14.59
N ALA A 5 0.84 -18.44 13.69
CA ALA A 5 0.96 -18.72 12.26
C ALA A 5 2.27 -18.09 11.74
N ALA A 6 3.35 -18.82 12.01
CA ALA A 6 4.66 -18.89 11.36
C ALA A 6 5.38 -17.59 10.89
N PRO A 7 6.69 -17.44 11.20
CA PRO A 7 7.55 -16.42 10.58
C PRO A 7 7.59 -16.51 9.04
N ALA A 8 7.27 -17.66 8.46
CA ALA A 8 7.12 -17.85 7.02
C ALA A 8 5.91 -17.10 6.43
N VAL A 9 4.75 -17.10 7.11
CA VAL A 9 3.56 -16.36 6.67
C VAL A 9 3.82 -14.85 6.76
N THR A 10 4.55 -14.42 7.79
CA THR A 10 4.96 -13.02 7.94
C THR A 10 5.96 -12.61 6.84
N ALA A 11 6.92 -13.46 6.52
CA ALA A 11 7.90 -13.20 5.47
C ALA A 11 7.25 -13.15 4.06
N ASP A 12 6.25 -13.98 3.80
CA ASP A 12 5.52 -13.98 2.54
C ASP A 12 4.69 -12.70 2.38
N LEU A 13 4.07 -12.23 3.46
CA LEU A 13 3.34 -10.95 3.49
C LEU A 13 4.25 -9.72 3.34
N LEU A 14 5.50 -9.77 3.79
CA LEU A 14 6.47 -8.68 3.60
C LEU A 14 6.85 -8.48 2.12
N ASN A 15 6.72 -9.53 1.30
CA ASN A 15 6.99 -9.46 -0.15
C ASN A 15 5.71 -9.30 -0.99
N ALA A 16 4.54 -9.34 -0.36
CA ALA A 16 3.27 -9.22 -1.06
C ALA A 16 3.03 -7.78 -1.56
N ASP A 17 2.29 -7.66 -2.67
CA ASP A 17 1.81 -6.36 -3.12
C ASP A 17 0.79 -5.76 -2.13
N PHE A 18 0.60 -4.44 -2.18
CA PHE A 18 -0.23 -3.73 -1.22
C PHE A 18 -1.70 -4.16 -1.21
N PHE A 19 -2.25 -4.63 -2.35
CA PHE A 19 -3.62 -5.13 -2.38
C PHE A 19 -3.71 -6.45 -1.61
N THR A 20 -2.79 -7.38 -1.87
CA THR A 20 -2.70 -8.65 -1.14
C THR A 20 -2.45 -8.41 0.36
N LEU A 21 -1.53 -7.51 0.71
CA LEU A 21 -1.21 -7.15 2.09
C LEU A 21 -2.43 -6.62 2.87
N LEU A 22 -3.26 -5.81 2.22
CA LEU A 22 -4.47 -5.23 2.82
C LEU A 22 -5.70 -6.12 2.67
N GLY A 23 -5.58 -7.30 2.03
CA GLY A 23 -6.69 -8.21 1.77
C GLY A 23 -7.75 -7.62 0.83
N LEU A 24 -7.32 -6.86 -0.18
CA LEU A 24 -8.16 -6.14 -1.14
C LEU A 24 -7.98 -6.68 -2.56
N PRO A 25 -9.00 -6.58 -3.43
CA PRO A 25 -8.83 -6.90 -4.85
C PRO A 25 -7.96 -5.85 -5.54
N ARG A 26 -7.14 -6.31 -6.50
CA ARG A 26 -6.34 -5.44 -7.39
C ARG A 26 -7.25 -4.66 -8.36
N SER A 27 -7.82 -3.56 -7.89
CA SER A 27 -8.74 -2.72 -8.66
C SER A 27 -8.37 -1.24 -8.50
N PHE A 28 -8.50 -0.48 -9.60
CA PHE A 28 -8.39 0.98 -9.53
C PHE A 28 -9.61 1.60 -8.85
N ASN A 29 -10.81 1.06 -9.10
CA ASN A 29 -12.02 1.50 -8.41
C ASN A 29 -12.11 0.75 -7.09
N LEU A 30 -11.62 1.39 -6.03
CA LEU A 30 -11.47 0.81 -4.71
C LEU A 30 -12.34 1.60 -3.73
N ASP A 31 -13.15 0.87 -2.96
CA ASP A 31 -14.00 1.46 -1.92
C ASP A 31 -13.13 1.93 -0.75
N GLN A 32 -13.14 3.23 -0.49
CA GLN A 32 -12.35 3.86 0.56
C GLN A 32 -12.82 3.44 1.96
N ALA A 33 -14.11 3.17 2.15
CA ALA A 33 -14.62 2.71 3.44
C ALA A 33 -14.09 1.31 3.77
N VAL A 34 -14.01 0.44 2.77
CA VAL A 34 -13.44 -0.91 2.91
C VAL A 34 -11.93 -0.82 3.18
N LEU A 35 -11.20 0.04 2.48
CA LEU A 35 -9.78 0.28 2.72
C LEU A 35 -9.52 0.74 4.16
N ASP A 36 -10.24 1.75 4.62
CA ASP A 36 -10.12 2.30 5.97
C ASP A 36 -10.42 1.23 7.04
N ALA A 37 -11.44 0.39 6.82
CA ALA A 37 -11.78 -0.70 7.72
C ALA A 37 -10.66 -1.73 7.81
N ARG A 38 -10.15 -2.21 6.66
CA ARG A 38 -9.04 -3.18 6.62
C ARG A 38 -7.77 -2.64 7.27
N PHE A 39 -7.44 -1.39 7.00
CA PHE A 39 -6.30 -0.73 7.63
C PHE A 39 -6.40 -0.71 9.16
N ARG A 40 -7.57 -0.36 9.72
CA ARG A 40 -7.79 -0.35 11.17
C ARG A 40 -7.79 -1.74 11.79
N GLU A 41 -8.25 -2.76 11.07
CA GLU A 41 -8.13 -4.17 11.50
C GLU A 41 -6.66 -4.58 11.61
N LEU A 42 -5.90 -4.40 10.54
CA LEU A 42 -4.49 -4.80 10.49
C LEU A 42 -3.61 -4.03 11.47
N GLN A 43 -3.83 -2.73 11.65
CA GLN A 43 -3.09 -1.96 12.68
C GLN A 43 -3.28 -2.51 14.10
N ARG A 44 -4.46 -3.05 14.42
CA ARG A 44 -4.74 -3.66 15.74
C ARG A 44 -4.07 -5.03 15.89
N GLU A 45 -3.86 -5.74 14.79
CA GLU A 45 -3.21 -7.05 14.78
C GLU A 45 -1.69 -6.94 14.88
N VAL A 46 -1.12 -5.94 14.21
CA VAL A 46 0.34 -5.78 14.06
C VAL A 46 0.93 -4.83 15.11
N HIS A 47 0.11 -4.25 16.01
CA HIS A 47 0.57 -3.26 16.99
C HIS A 47 1.76 -3.78 17.83
N PRO A 48 2.88 -3.04 17.92
CA PRO A 48 4.10 -3.49 18.58
C PRO A 48 3.92 -3.82 20.06
N ASP A 49 2.92 -3.22 20.74
CA ASP A 49 2.59 -3.56 22.13
C ASP A 49 2.15 -5.01 22.31
N ARG A 50 1.59 -5.66 21.28
CA ARG A 50 1.25 -7.09 21.32
C ARG A 50 2.48 -7.98 21.30
N PHE A 51 3.60 -7.46 20.77
CA PHE A 51 4.88 -8.14 20.63
C PHE A 51 5.93 -7.61 21.61
N ALA A 52 5.55 -6.72 22.53
CA ALA A 52 6.45 -6.17 23.54
C ALA A 52 7.00 -7.22 24.51
N ALA A 53 6.29 -8.35 24.66
CA ALA A 53 6.71 -9.52 25.43
C ALA A 53 7.30 -10.66 24.57
N SER A 54 7.54 -10.42 23.27
CA SER A 54 8.08 -11.41 22.32
C SER A 54 9.56 -11.17 22.02
N ASP A 55 10.22 -12.17 21.40
CA ASP A 55 11.62 -12.07 20.98
C ASP A 55 11.90 -10.86 20.06
N ASP A 56 13.11 -10.30 20.13
CA ASP A 56 13.55 -9.13 19.35
C ASP A 56 13.35 -9.28 17.83
N ALA A 57 13.43 -10.51 17.30
CA ALA A 57 13.15 -10.79 15.90
C ALA A 57 11.66 -10.58 15.55
N ALA A 58 10.74 -11.01 16.41
CA ALA A 58 9.30 -10.83 16.22
C ALA A 58 8.91 -9.36 16.31
N ARG A 59 9.51 -8.60 17.24
CA ARG A 59 9.30 -7.15 17.35
C ARG A 59 9.74 -6.39 16.09
N ARG A 60 10.90 -6.74 15.53
CA ARG A 60 11.37 -6.15 14.26
C ARG A 60 10.46 -6.48 13.08
N ALA A 61 10.03 -7.74 12.97
CA ALA A 61 9.09 -8.15 11.92
C ALA A 61 7.75 -7.41 12.00
N SER A 62 7.20 -7.25 13.23
CA SER A 62 5.99 -6.46 13.49
C SER A 62 6.17 -4.99 13.06
N MET A 63 7.31 -4.37 13.37
CA MET A 63 7.58 -2.98 12.99
C MET A 63 7.69 -2.82 11.47
N MET A 64 8.37 -3.73 10.78
CA MET A 64 8.45 -3.75 9.31
C MET A 64 7.06 -3.90 8.68
N LEU A 65 6.27 -4.86 9.17
CA LEU A 65 4.93 -5.11 8.66
C LEU A 65 3.99 -3.91 8.88
N ALA A 66 4.05 -3.26 10.06
CA ALA A 66 3.29 -2.04 10.33
C ALA A 66 3.65 -0.90 9.37
N THR A 67 4.93 -0.79 9.02
CA THR A 67 5.42 0.21 8.05
C THR A 67 4.88 -0.08 6.65
N GLN A 68 4.96 -1.33 6.21
CA GLN A 68 4.43 -1.81 4.92
C GLN A 68 2.92 -1.55 4.80
N ILE A 69 2.15 -1.83 5.87
CA ILE A 69 0.70 -1.59 5.91
C ILE A 69 0.38 -0.10 5.78
N ASN A 70 1.11 0.77 6.48
CA ASN A 70 0.92 2.22 6.39
C ASN A 70 1.23 2.73 4.97
N GLU A 71 2.34 2.30 4.38
CA GLU A 71 2.71 2.68 3.01
C GLU A 71 1.68 2.19 1.99
N GLY A 72 1.26 0.92 2.10
CA GLY A 72 0.22 0.36 1.26
C GLY A 72 -1.09 1.12 1.37
N TYR A 73 -1.52 1.46 2.59
CA TYR A 73 -2.72 2.26 2.81
C TYR A 73 -2.63 3.64 2.15
N GLN A 74 -1.53 4.38 2.35
CA GLN A 74 -1.37 5.71 1.75
C GLN A 74 -1.30 5.65 0.22
N THR A 75 -0.67 4.61 -0.33
CA THR A 75 -0.57 4.38 -1.77
C THR A 75 -1.93 4.06 -2.37
N LEU A 76 -2.68 3.12 -1.77
CA LEU A 76 -3.99 2.72 -2.28
C LEU A 76 -5.07 3.78 -2.03
N ARG A 77 -4.95 4.65 -1.02
CA ARG A 77 -5.94 5.69 -0.74
C ARG A 77 -5.94 6.81 -1.77
N SER A 78 -4.77 7.21 -2.28
CA SER A 78 -4.64 8.26 -3.30
C SER A 78 -4.89 7.69 -4.70
N PRO A 79 -5.86 8.22 -5.48
CA PRO A 79 -6.13 7.72 -6.83
C PRO A 79 -4.90 7.77 -7.74
N LEU A 80 -4.12 8.86 -7.67
CA LEU A 80 -2.92 9.02 -8.49
C LEU A 80 -1.83 8.00 -8.11
N LYS A 81 -1.52 7.87 -6.80
CA LYS A 81 -0.52 6.90 -6.35
C LYS A 81 -0.95 5.46 -6.64
N ARG A 82 -2.24 5.15 -6.48
CA ARG A 82 -2.81 3.84 -6.82
C ARG A 82 -2.66 3.52 -8.30
N ALA A 83 -2.95 4.46 -9.19
CA ALA A 83 -2.72 4.28 -10.63
C ALA A 83 -1.25 4.01 -10.94
N THR A 84 -0.34 4.84 -10.44
CA THR A 84 1.11 4.65 -10.60
C THR A 84 1.58 3.29 -10.09
N TYR A 85 1.11 2.89 -8.91
CA TYR A 85 1.46 1.61 -8.31
C TYR A 85 0.95 0.43 -9.16
N MET A 86 -0.30 0.47 -9.62
CA MET A 86 -0.83 -0.58 -10.50
C MET A 86 -0.05 -0.70 -11.82
N LEU A 87 0.40 0.41 -12.39
CA LEU A 87 1.25 0.42 -13.58
C LEU A 87 2.63 -0.18 -13.28
N SER A 88 3.23 0.13 -12.12
CA SER A 88 4.50 -0.50 -11.72
C SER A 88 4.36 -2.02 -11.52
N LEU A 89 3.23 -2.50 -10.98
CA LEU A 89 2.96 -3.93 -10.85
C LEU A 89 2.81 -4.63 -12.21
N ALA A 90 2.41 -3.88 -13.25
CA ALA A 90 2.36 -4.36 -14.63
C ALA A 90 3.70 -4.19 -15.39
N GLY A 91 4.75 -3.69 -14.73
CA GLY A 91 6.06 -3.42 -15.35
C GLY A 91 6.09 -2.19 -16.25
N VAL A 92 5.10 -1.29 -16.14
CA VAL A 92 5.03 -0.05 -16.92
C VAL A 92 5.63 1.09 -16.09
N ASP A 93 6.77 1.61 -16.55
CA ASP A 93 7.33 2.86 -16.03
C ASP A 93 6.66 4.05 -16.72
N ILE A 94 5.98 4.88 -15.92
CA ILE A 94 5.28 6.07 -16.40
C ILE A 94 6.21 7.26 -16.65
N GLY A 95 7.49 7.19 -16.23
CA GLY A 95 8.45 8.26 -16.43
C GLY A 95 7.94 9.60 -15.90
N ALA A 96 7.33 9.62 -14.71
CA ALA A 96 6.59 10.76 -14.18
C ALA A 96 7.42 12.07 -14.10
N GLU A 97 8.74 11.97 -14.03
CA GLU A 97 9.66 13.11 -14.02
C GLU A 97 10.17 13.53 -15.41
N SER A 98 10.05 12.68 -16.44
CA SER A 98 10.61 12.91 -17.77
C SER A 98 9.57 13.02 -18.89
N ASN A 99 8.34 12.53 -18.67
CA ASN A 99 7.27 12.52 -19.67
C ASN A 99 6.35 13.74 -19.53
N THR A 100 6.90 14.93 -19.79
CA THR A 100 6.17 16.22 -19.78
C THR A 100 5.53 16.57 -21.12
N ALA A 101 5.58 15.66 -22.10
CA ALA A 101 4.99 15.84 -23.41
C ALA A 101 3.45 15.79 -23.30
N MET A 102 2.85 16.94 -22.98
CA MET A 102 1.40 17.12 -23.02
C MET A 102 0.95 17.60 -24.40
N SER A 103 -0.24 17.19 -24.81
CA SER A 103 -0.78 17.65 -26.09
C SER A 103 -1.01 19.17 -26.07
N PRO A 104 -0.80 19.87 -27.21
CA PRO A 104 -1.04 21.31 -27.30
C PRO A 104 -2.47 21.70 -26.86
N ALA A 105 -3.46 20.85 -27.18
CA ALA A 105 -4.85 21.06 -26.79
C ALA A 105 -5.04 21.04 -25.26
N PHE A 106 -4.38 20.12 -24.55
CA PHE A 106 -4.45 20.06 -23.09
C PHE A 106 -3.77 21.28 -22.45
N LEU A 107 -2.64 21.74 -22.99
CA LEU A 107 -1.94 22.93 -22.49
C LEU A 107 -2.75 24.21 -22.66
N MET A 108 -3.45 24.38 -23.79
CA MET A 108 -4.36 25.51 -24.02
C MET A 108 -5.49 25.52 -22.99
N LEU A 109 -6.14 24.37 -22.75
CA LEU A 109 -7.17 24.22 -21.72
C LEU A 109 -6.65 24.62 -20.32
N GLN A 110 -5.41 24.26 -20.01
CA GLN A 110 -4.79 24.59 -18.72
C GLN A 110 -4.52 26.10 -18.55
N MET A 111 -4.31 26.84 -19.65
CA MET A 111 -4.19 28.31 -19.62
C MET A 111 -5.55 29.00 -19.44
N GLU A 112 -6.63 28.43 -19.95
CA GLU A 112 -7.99 28.96 -19.77
C GLU A 112 -8.51 28.82 -18.34
N TRP A 113 -8.03 27.82 -17.58
CA TRP A 113 -8.39 27.59 -16.18
C TRP A 113 -7.55 28.39 -15.17
N ARG A 114 -6.64 29.27 -15.63
CA ARG A 114 -5.83 30.13 -14.76
C ARG A 114 -6.56 31.37 -14.27
#